data_AF-A0A1A9NJJ7-F1
#
_entry.id   AF-A0A1A9NJJ7-F1
#
_cell.length_a   1.000
_cell.length_b   1.000
_cell.length_c   1.000
_cell.angle_alpha   90.00
_cell.angle_beta   90.00
_cell.angle_gamma   90.00
#
_symmetry.space_group_name_H-M   'P 1'
#
loop_
_entity.id
_entity.type
_entity.pdbx_description
1 polymer ?
#
loop_
_entity_poly.entity_id
_entity_poly.type
_entity_poly.pdbx_seq_one_letter_code
_entity_poly.pdbx_strand_id
1 'polypeptide(L)' 'MNMKQTDSADEIMCPCSGTTRGNIQRLFEQGLDMDAISRKTGALSGCGGCEWDIAQLLKDLADQQGSNL' A
#
# COMPACT_ATOMS: atom_id res chain seq x y z
N MET A 1 -3.74 13.50 21.15
CA MET A 1 -2.39 12.96 20.89
C MET A 1 -2.22 12.99 19.38
N ASN A 2 -1.40 13.90 18.82
CA ASN A 2 -1.17 13.95 17.38
C ASN A 2 -0.06 12.95 17.02
N MET A 3 -0.48 11.75 16.65
CA MET A 3 0.40 10.71 16.13
C MET A 3 0.77 11.09 14.70
N LYS A 4 1.95 11.67 14.49
CA LYS A 4 2.56 11.68 13.15
C LYS A 4 2.93 10.22 12.86
N GLN A 5 2.02 9.49 12.21
CA GLN A 5 2.36 8.21 11.59
C GLN A 5 3.55 8.46 10.68
N THR A 6 4.67 7.83 11.01
CA THR A 6 5.89 7.97 10.24
C THR A 6 5.75 7.02 9.06
N ASP A 7 5.00 7.44 8.04
CA ASP A 7 4.74 6.73 6.78
C ASP A 7 6.05 6.53 6.00
N SER A 8 6.90 5.66 6.53
CA SER A 8 8.23 5.40 5.99
C SER A 8 8.08 4.49 4.78
N ALA A 9 8.74 4.83 3.67
CA ALA A 9 8.71 4.01 2.46
C ALA A 9 9.21 2.57 2.68
N ASP A 10 10.06 2.37 3.69
CA ASP A 10 10.64 1.08 4.07
C ASP A 10 9.76 0.24 5.03
N GLU A 11 8.62 0.77 5.47
CA GLU A 11 7.68 0.03 6.31
C GLU A 11 7.19 -1.23 5.60
N ILE A 12 7.36 -2.41 6.24
CA ILE A 12 6.89 -3.69 5.70
C ILE A 12 5.39 -3.82 5.97
N MET A 13 4.60 -3.71 4.90
CA MET A 13 3.14 -3.83 4.92
C MET A 13 2.68 -5.29 4.82
N CYS A 14 3.43 -6.14 4.11
CA CYS A 14 3.15 -7.58 4.02
C CYS A 14 4.37 -8.39 4.51
N PRO A 15 4.33 -8.94 5.74
CA PRO A 15 5.43 -9.74 6.27
C PRO A 15 5.70 -11.03 5.46
N CYS A 16 4.67 -11.60 4.84
CA CYS A 16 4.75 -12.84 4.08
C CYS A 16 5.57 -12.70 2.78
N SER A 17 5.48 -11.55 2.10
CA SER A 17 6.21 -11.25 0.85
C SER A 17 7.35 -10.23 1.02
N GLY A 18 7.44 -9.56 2.17
CA GLY A 18 8.35 -8.44 2.40
C GLY A 18 7.95 -7.16 1.65
N THR A 19 6.70 -7.05 1.20
CA THR A 19 6.24 -5.87 0.44
C THR A 19 6.19 -4.64 1.34
N THR A 20 6.85 -3.56 0.93
CA THR A 20 6.90 -2.29 1.66
C THR A 20 5.82 -1.30 1.23
N ARG A 21 5.53 -0.31 2.08
CA ARG A 21 4.66 0.83 1.79
C ARG A 21 5.09 1.57 0.52
N GLY A 22 6.38 1.89 0.41
CA GLY A 22 6.93 2.61 -0.74
C GLY A 22 6.79 1.85 -2.06
N ASN A 23 6.89 0.51 -2.03
CA ASN A 23 6.66 -0.31 -3.21
C ASN A 23 5.20 -0.22 -3.68
N ILE A 24 4.24 -0.36 -2.75
CA ILE A 24 2.80 -0.24 -3.05
C ILE A 24 2.47 1.14 -3.60
N GLN A 25 2.93 2.21 -2.94
CA GLN A 25 2.70 3.59 -3.38
C GLN A 25 3.24 3.83 -4.79
N ARG A 26 4.49 3.43 -5.06
CA ARG A 26 5.11 3.58 -6.39
C ARG A 26 4.32 2.87 -7.49
N LEU A 27 3.73 1.71 -7.20
CA LEU A 27 2.92 0.97 -8.16
C LEU A 27 1.55 1.63 -8.36
N PHE A 28 0.94 2.12 -7.29
CA PHE A 28 -0.30 2.89 -7.36
C PHE A 28 -0.15 4.17 -8.18
N GLU A 29 0.96 4.91 -8.00
CA GLU A 29 1.30 6.10 -8.80
C GLU A 29 1.50 5.79 -10.29
N GLN A 30 1.80 4.55 -10.66
CA GLN A 30 1.83 4.08 -12.06
C GLN A 30 0.43 3.71 -12.59
N GLY A 31 -0.62 3.89 -11.79
CA GLY A 31 -2.01 3.58 -12.15
C GLY A 31 -2.38 2.12 -11.96
N LEU A 32 -1.62 1.34 -11.19
CA LEU A 32 -1.95 -0.05 -10.91
C LEU A 32 -2.99 -0.16 -9.79
N ASP A 33 -3.95 -1.06 -9.99
CA ASP A 33 -4.94 -1.43 -8.99
C ASP A 33 -4.41 -2.48 -8.01
N MET A 34 -5.22 -2.78 -7.00
CA MET A 34 -4.88 -3.74 -5.93
C MET A 34 -4.49 -5.13 -6.49
N ASP A 35 -5.21 -5.61 -7.50
CA ASP A 35 -4.96 -6.91 -8.13
C ASP A 35 -3.62 -6.92 -8.88
N ALA A 36 -3.31 -5.86 -9.64
CA ALA A 36 -2.04 -5.72 -10.33
C ALA A 36 -0.87 -5.58 -9.34
N ILE A 37 -1.07 -4.85 -8.24
CA ILE A 37 -0.09 -4.71 -7.15
C ILE A 37 0.16 -6.07 -6.49
N SER A 38 -0.89 -6.83 -6.18
CA SER A 38 -0.77 -8.19 -5.64
C SER A 38 0.08 -9.08 -6.54
N ARG A 39 -0.25 -9.14 -7.84
CA ARG A 39 0.48 -9.95 -8.82
C ARG A 39 1.96 -9.55 -8.97
N LYS A 40 2.29 -8.26 -8.79
CA LYS A 40 3.67 -7.77 -8.92
C LYS A 40 4.51 -7.94 -7.65
N THR A 41 3.88 -7.96 -6.49
CA THR A 41 4.60 -7.90 -5.20
C THR A 41 4.50 -9.20 -4.39
N GLY A 42 3.54 -10.06 -4.71
CA GLY A 42 3.18 -11.22 -3.88
C GLY A 42 2.41 -10.86 -2.61
N ALA A 43 2.11 -9.57 -2.37
CA ALA A 43 1.18 -9.18 -1.32
C ALA A 43 -0.21 -9.75 -1.64
N LEU A 44 -1.02 -10.03 -0.61
CA LEU A 44 -2.39 -10.54 -0.72
C LEU A 44 -2.54 -11.97 -1.29
N SER A 45 -1.50 -12.57 -1.87
CA SER A 45 -1.58 -13.91 -2.48
C SER A 45 -1.24 -15.06 -1.52
N GLY A 46 -0.84 -14.75 -0.28
CA GLY A 46 -0.42 -15.71 0.73
C GLY A 46 -1.36 -15.78 1.93
N CYS A 47 -0.89 -15.24 3.06
CA CYS A 47 -1.55 -15.33 4.36
C CYS A 47 -2.79 -14.42 4.54
N GLY A 48 -3.02 -13.46 3.64
CA GLY A 48 -4.13 -12.50 3.71
C GLY A 48 -4.03 -11.44 4.82
N GLY A 49 -3.12 -11.58 5.78
CA GLY A 49 -3.06 -10.70 6.96
C GLY A 49 -2.80 -9.21 6.71
N CYS A 50 -2.35 -8.83 5.51
CA CYS A 50 -2.10 -7.44 5.11
C CYS A 50 -3.23 -6.82 4.28
N GLU A 51 -4.33 -7.54 4.04
CA GLU A 51 -5.41 -7.10 3.14
C GLU A 51 -6.03 -5.77 3.55
N TRP A 52 -6.38 -5.65 4.83
CA TRP A 52 -6.98 -4.43 5.36
C TRP A 52 -6.03 -3.24 5.31
N ASP A 53 -4.78 -3.42 5.70
CA ASP A 53 -3.79 -2.34 5.76
C ASP A 53 -3.45 -1.82 4.35
N ILE A 54 -3.30 -2.73 3.38
CA ILE A 54 -3.06 -2.37 1.99
C ILE A 54 -4.30 -1.70 1.36
N ALA A 55 -5.50 -2.19 1.65
CA ALA A 55 -6.73 -1.57 1.15
C ALA A 55 -6.92 -0.15 1.70
N GLN A 56 -6.62 0.09 2.98
CA GLN A 56 -6.63 1.44 3.56
C GLN A 56 -5.58 2.34 2.91
N LEU A 57 -4.35 1.86 2.73
CA LEU A 57 -3.30 2.62 2.06
C LEU A 57 -3.72 3.09 0.65
N LEU A 58 -4.25 2.18 -0.16
CA LEU A 58 -4.68 2.53 -1.53
C LEU A 58 -5.82 3.55 -1.53
N LYS A 59 -6.74 3.44 -0.58
CA LYS A 59 -7.82 4.41 -0.40
C LYS A 59 -7.26 5.79 -0.02
N ASP A 60 -6.38 5.85 0.97
CA ASP A 60 -5.78 7.11 1.42
C ASP A 60 -5.00 7.79 0.29
N LEU A 61 -4.26 7.03 -0.52
CA LEU A 61 -3.54 7.54 -1.68
C LEU A 61 -4.51 8.07 -2.76
N ALA A 62 -5.63 7.39 -3.00
CA ALA A 62 -6.65 7.84 -3.94
C ALA A 62 -7.31 9.15 -3.47
N ASP A 63 -7.66 9.25 -2.18
CA ASP A 63 -8.24 10.45 -1.58
C ASP A 63 -7.26 11.65 -1.64
N GLN A 64 -5.96 11.40 -1.45
CA GLN A 64 -4.91 12.40 -1.60
C GLN A 64 -4.73 12.88 -3.04
N GLN A 65 -4.79 11.98 -4.04
CA GLN A 65 -4.71 12.35 -5.45
C GLN A 65 -5.91 13.20 -5.90
N GLY A 66 -7.11 12.90 -5.39
CA GLY A 66 -8.32 13.68 -5.67
C GLY A 66 -8.36 15.07 -5.02
N SER A 67 -7.61 15.26 -3.93
CA SER A 67 -7.55 16.53 -3.19
C SER A 67 -6.55 17.54 -3.76
N ASN A 68 -5.76 17.14 -4.75
CA ASN A 68 -4.67 17.95 -5.32
C ASN A 68 -5.00 18.50 -6.72
N LEU A 69 -6.29 18.49 -7.11
CA LEU A 69 -6.82 19.02 -8.37
C LEU A 69 -7.68 20.27 -8.15
#